data_AF-A0A536A2E9-F1
#
_entry.id   AF-A0A536A2E9-F1
#
_cell.length_a   1.000
_cell.length_b   1.000
_cell.length_c   1.000
_cell.angle_alpha   90.00
_cell.angle_beta   90.00
_cell.angle_gamma   90.00
#
_symmetry.space_group_name_H-M   'P 1'
#
loop_
_entity.id
_entity.type
_entity.pdbx_description
1 polymer ?
#
loop_
_entity_poly.entity_id
_entity_poly.type
_entity_poly.pdbx_seq_one_letter_code
_entity_poly.pdbx_strand_id
1 'polypeptide(L)' 'AQVSMNLLDHTTTSLATVWHEVEARANAAGVTVLRGELIGLVPLDAALQVTASALKLDGFRRDRVIESHFLE' A
#
# COMPACT_ATOMS: atom_id res chain seq x y z
N ALA A 1 18.75 8.42 3.22
CA ALA A 1 18.16 7.94 4.49
C ALA A 1 16.92 7.11 4.19
N GLN A 2 16.39 6.37 5.17
CA GLN A 2 15.19 5.54 5.01
C GLN A 2 14.28 5.70 6.22
N VAL A 3 12.97 5.68 6.00
CA VAL A 3 11.96 5.54 7.05
C VAL A 3 11.61 4.05 7.13
N SER A 4 12.05 3.39 8.20
CA SER A 4 11.68 2.00 8.50
C SER A 4 10.44 1.99 9.37
N MET A 5 9.48 1.12 9.05
CA MET A 5 8.19 1.08 9.73
C MET A 5 7.60 -0.33 9.73
N ASN A 6 6.83 -0.63 10.77
CA ASN A 6 5.97 -1.81 10.83
C ASN A 6 4.51 -1.38 10.69
N LEU A 7 3.78 -2.00 9.79
CA LEU A 7 2.34 -1.84 9.69
C LEU A 7 1.66 -2.96 10.47
N LEU A 8 1.16 -2.64 11.66
CA LEU A 8 0.64 -3.64 12.60
C LEU A 8 -0.71 -4.22 12.16
N ASP A 9 -1.57 -3.40 11.58
CA ASP A 9 -2.88 -3.80 11.07
C ASP A 9 -3.22 -2.99 9.81
N HIS A 10 -3.18 -3.65 8.66
CA HIS A 10 -3.46 -3.03 7.36
C HIS A 10 -4.97 -2.81 7.11
N THR A 11 -5.84 -3.42 7.92
CA THR A 11 -7.29 -3.23 7.82
C THR A 11 -7.75 -1.97 8.52
N THR A 12 -7.03 -1.56 9.56
CA THR A 12 -7.22 -0.27 10.25
C THR A 12 -6.50 0.86 9.54
N THR A 13 -5.24 0.66 9.16
CA THR A 13 -4.43 1.66 8.43
C THR A 13 -3.84 1.03 7.19
N SER A 14 -4.35 1.39 6.00
CA SER A 14 -3.88 0.77 4.74
C SER A 14 -2.44 1.18 4.40
N LEU A 15 -1.73 0.30 3.66
CA LEU A 15 -0.41 0.62 3.11
C LEU A 15 -0.42 1.89 2.25
N ALA A 16 -1.51 2.11 1.49
CA ALA A 16 -1.68 3.32 0.68
C ALA A 16 -1.73 4.59 1.53
N THR A 17 -2.46 4.54 2.65
CA THR A 17 -2.55 5.68 3.58
C THR A 17 -1.18 6.02 4.15
N VAL A 18 -0.45 5.01 4.62
CA VAL A 18 0.89 5.23 5.17
C VAL A 18 1.86 5.76 4.12
N TRP A 19 1.81 5.23 2.90
CA TRP A 19 2.63 5.72 1.79
C TRP A 19 2.38 7.20 1.50
N HIS A 20 1.12 7.61 1.37
CA HIS A 20 0.74 9.00 1.15
C HIS A 20 1.16 9.91 2.30
N GLU A 21 1.02 9.47 3.56
CA GLU A 21 1.45 10.24 4.73
C GLU A 21 2.97 10.44 4.76
N VAL A 22 3.74 9.40 4.43
CA VAL A 22 5.21 9.51 4.36
C VAL A 22 5.62 10.45 3.23
N GLU A 23 5.04 10.32 2.03
CA GLU A 23 5.29 11.24 0.91
C GLU A 23 4.94 12.68 1.26
N ALA A 24 3.76 12.92 1.84
CA ALA A 24 3.31 14.26 2.20
C ALA A 24 4.28 14.94 3.18
N ARG A 25 4.73 14.21 4.20
CA ARG A 25 5.69 14.73 5.19
C ARG A 25 7.08 14.94 4.61
N ALA A 26 7.55 14.02 3.77
CA ALA A 26 8.85 14.17 3.10
C ALA A 26 8.84 15.40 2.18
N ASN A 27 7.79 15.57 1.38
CA ASN A 27 7.61 16.71 0.50
C ASN A 27 7.51 18.03 1.28
N ALA A 28 6.78 18.05 2.39
CA ALA A 28 6.71 19.22 3.28
C ALA A 28 8.09 19.59 3.88
N ALA A 29 8.98 18.61 4.03
CA ALA A 29 10.37 18.80 4.44
C ALA A 29 11.33 19.07 3.26
N GLY A 30 10.83 19.20 2.02
CA GLY A 30 11.64 19.43 0.83
C GLY A 30 12.42 18.21 0.33
N VAL A 31 12.00 16.99 0.72
CA VAL A 31 12.66 15.73 0.36
C VAL A 31 11.72 14.85 -0.45
N THR A 32 12.18 14.37 -1.60
CA THR A 32 11.40 13.43 -2.43
C THR A 32 11.57 11.98 -1.97
N VAL A 33 10.48 11.21 -1.95
CA VAL A 33 10.53 9.76 -1.77
C VAL A 33 10.88 9.11 -3.11
N LEU A 34 12.01 8.39 -3.17
CA LEU A 34 12.49 7.76 -4.42
C LEU A 34 11.83 6.41 -4.69
N ARG A 35 11.71 5.55 -3.67
CA ARG A 35 11.15 4.20 -3.75
C ARG A 35 10.82 3.66 -2.37
N GLY A 36 9.96 2.64 -2.34
CA GLY A 36 9.73 1.79 -1.17
C GLY A 36 10.51 0.47 -1.25
N GLU A 37 10.57 -0.23 -0.12
CA GLU A 37 11.09 -1.58 -0.02
C GLU A 37 10.19 -2.39 0.92
N LEU A 38 9.69 -3.53 0.43
CA LEU A 38 8.96 -4.50 1.25
C LEU A 38 9.96 -5.51 1.82
N ILE A 39 9.95 -5.68 3.13
CA ILE A 39 10.72 -6.73 3.80
C ILE A 39 9.80 -7.91 4.08
N GLY A 40 10.07 -9.05 3.44
CA GLY A 40 9.27 -10.26 3.57
C GLY A 40 8.08 -10.31 2.59
N LEU A 41 6.93 -10.76 3.09
CA LEU A 41 5.70 -10.93 2.31
C LEU A 41 4.65 -9.89 2.72
N VAL A 42 3.72 -9.61 1.81
CA VAL A 42 2.56 -8.75 2.07
C VAL A 42 1.27 -9.55 1.86
N PRO A 43 0.23 -9.36 2.69
CA PRO A 43 -1.08 -9.96 2.42
C PRO A 43 -1.65 -9.46 1.09
N LEU A 44 -2.28 -10.34 0.31
CA LEU A 44 -2.88 -9.98 -0.98
C LEU A 44 -3.84 -8.78 -0.84
N ASP A 45 -4.73 -8.81 0.17
CA ASP A 45 -5.72 -7.76 0.37
C ASP A 45 -5.08 -6.40 0.64
N ALA A 46 -3.93 -6.34 1.32
CA ALA A 46 -3.19 -5.10 1.55
C ALA A 46 -2.59 -4.54 0.26
N ALA A 47 -2.09 -5.41 -0.63
CA ALA A 47 -1.59 -5.01 -1.95
C ALA A 47 -2.75 -4.52 -2.85
N LEU A 48 -3.90 -5.20 -2.82
CA LEU A 48 -5.08 -4.80 -3.58
C LEU A 48 -5.63 -3.44 -3.14
N GLN A 49 -5.58 -3.11 -1.85
CA GLN A 49 -5.92 -1.77 -1.35
C GLN A 49 -5.00 -0.69 -1.94
N VAL A 50 -3.70 -0.96 -2.10
CA VAL A 50 -2.76 -0.04 -2.76
C VAL A 50 -3.13 0.13 -4.23
N THR A 51 -3.39 -0.95 -4.94
CA THR A 51 -3.85 -0.90 -6.34
C THR A 51 -5.14 -0.09 -6.49
N ALA A 52 -6.13 -0.32 -5.62
CA ALA A 52 -7.38 0.42 -5.62
C ALA A 52 -7.14 1.93 -5.43
N SER A 53 -6.32 2.31 -4.46
CA SER A 53 -5.99 3.70 -4.16
C SER A 53 -5.22 4.36 -5.30
N ALA A 54 -4.15 3.73 -5.80
CA ALA A 54 -3.27 4.29 -6.82
C ALA A 54 -3.99 4.48 -8.17
N LEU A 55 -4.88 3.55 -8.52
CA LEU A 55 -5.62 3.57 -9.78
C LEU A 55 -7.03 4.18 -9.67
N LYS A 56 -7.45 4.63 -8.47
CA LYS A 56 -8.78 5.19 -8.20
C LYS A 56 -9.92 4.24 -8.59
N LEU A 57 -9.75 2.95 -8.31
CA LEU A 57 -10.75 1.91 -8.61
C LEU A 57 -11.77 1.85 -7.48
N ASP A 58 -12.84 2.63 -7.60
CA ASP A 58 -13.93 2.62 -6.63
C ASP A 58 -14.62 1.25 -6.57
N GLY A 59 -14.89 0.76 -5.37
CA GLY A 59 -15.44 -0.57 -5.14
C GLY A 59 -14.58 -1.74 -5.63
N PHE A 60 -13.26 -1.55 -5.82
CA PHE A 60 -12.37 -2.66 -6.20
C PHE A 60 -12.32 -3.72 -5.09
N ARG A 61 -12.57 -4.95 -5.49
CA ARG A 61 -12.70 -6.10 -4.59
C ARG A 61 -11.89 -7.26 -5.11
N ARG A 62 -11.51 -8.16 -4.20
CA ARG A 62 -10.70 -9.35 -4.50
C ARG A 62 -11.27 -10.21 -5.63
N ASP A 63 -12.59 -10.35 -5.73
CA ASP A 63 -13.28 -11.12 -6.79
C ASP A 63 -13.09 -10.54 -8.21
N ARG A 64 -12.55 -9.32 -8.33
CA ARG A 64 -12.14 -8.72 -9.60
C ARG A 64 -10.68 -9.04 -10.00
N VAL A 65 -10.00 -9.89 -9.24
CA VAL A 65 -8.63 -10.36 -9.53
C VAL A 65 -8.71 -11.77 -10.09
N ILE A 66 -8.14 -12.01 -11.27
CA ILE A 66 -8.21 -13.30 -11.97
C ILE A 66 -7.66 -14.42 -11.07
N GLU A 67 -6.49 -14.21 -10.48
CA GLU A 67 -5.80 -15.15 -9.60
C GLU A 67 -6.64 -15.53 -8.37
N SER A 68 -7.54 -14.64 -7.91
CA SER A 68 -8.40 -14.94 -6.75
C SER A 68 -9.40 -16.08 -6.99
N HIS A 69 -9.63 -16.45 -8.24
CA HIS A 69 -10.48 -17.58 -8.63
C HIS A 69 -9.71 -18.90 -8.73
N PHE A 70 -8.38 -18.86 -8.62
CA PHE A 70 -7.50 -20.03 -8.72
C PHE A 70 -6.71 -20.29 -7.45
N LEU A 71 -6.60 -19.29 -6.57
CA LEU A 71 -5.98 -19.41 -5.26
C LEU A 71 -7.01 -19.95 -4.27
N GLU A 72 -6.82 -21.21 -3.84
CA GLU A 72 -7.52 -21.81 -2.68
C GLU A 72 -7.05 -21.18 -1.35
#